data_AF-A0A1C4UAL9-F1
#
_entry.id   AF-A0A1C4UAL9-F1
#
_cell.length_a   1.000
_cell.length_b   1.000
_cell.length_c   1.000
_cell.angle_alpha   90.00
_cell.angle_beta   90.00
_cell.angle_gamma   90.00
#
_symmetry.space_group_name_H-M   'P 1'
#
loop_
_entity.id
_entity.type
_entity.pdbx_description
1 polymer ?
#
loop_
_entity_poly.entity_id
_entity_poly.type
_entity_poly.pdbx_seq_one_letter_code
_entity_poly.pdbx_strand_id
1 'polypeptide(L)' 'MDKKLIIDQSEWSVADEDALAVSGAVEDAMVNRTTVQLRLYDKERRPVTVYLNGAAAAFVVFDPHGEPRPSQMS' A
#
# COMPACT_ATOMS: atom_id res chain seq x y z
N MET A 1 13.98 3.63 3.52
CA MET A 1 13.11 3.18 4.61
C MET A 1 11.85 2.72 3.93
N ASP A 2 11.48 1.43 3.99
CA ASP A 2 10.39 0.93 3.15
C ASP A 2 9.07 1.63 3.53
N LYS A 3 8.36 2.14 2.51
CA LYS A 3 7.04 2.75 2.70
C LYS A 3 6.00 1.66 2.83
N LYS A 4 4.90 1.97 3.47
CA LYS A 4 3.87 0.98 3.79
C LYS A 4 2.59 1.24 3.02
N LEU A 5 2.01 0.18 2.49
CA LEU A 5 0.69 0.18 1.87
C LEU A 5 -0.20 -0.78 2.66
N ILE A 6 -1.33 -0.30 3.16
CA ILE A 6 -2.34 -1.10 3.85
C ILE A 6 -3.55 -1.19 2.93
N ILE A 7 -3.94 -2.40 2.56
CA ILE A 7 -5.14 -2.69 1.78
C ILE A 7 -6.06 -3.48 2.68
N ASP A 8 -7.18 -2.87 3.09
CA ASP A 8 -8.07 -3.37 4.13
C ASP A 8 -7.30 -3.76 5.43
N GLN A 9 -7.12 -5.06 5.69
CA GLN A 9 -6.42 -5.58 6.87
C GLN A 9 -5.01 -6.12 6.57
N SER A 10 -4.58 -6.05 5.30
CA SER A 10 -3.29 -6.58 4.87
C SER A 10 -2.26 -5.46 4.73
N GLU A 11 -1.08 -5.72 5.27
CA GLU A 11 0.05 -4.81 5.25
C GLU A 11 1.11 -5.28 4.25
N TRP A 12 1.60 -4.33 3.46
CA TRP A 12 2.57 -4.54 2.41
C TRP A 12 3.66 -3.48 2.48
N SER A 13 4.89 -3.87 2.16
CA SER A 13 5.99 -2.92 1.99
C SER A 13 6.12 -2.54 0.52
N VAL A 14 6.52 -1.28 0.29
CA VAL A 14 6.74 -0.68 -1.03
C VAL A 14 8.20 -0.21 -1.06
N ALA A 15 8.91 -0.56 -2.14
CA ALA A 15 10.26 -0.05 -2.35
C ALA A 15 10.23 1.47 -2.51
N ASP A 16 11.23 2.17 -1.95
CA ASP A 16 11.29 3.62 -1.96
C ASP A 16 11.24 4.21 -3.38
N GLU A 17 11.88 3.55 -4.33
CA GLU A 17 11.91 3.90 -5.76
C GLU A 17 10.54 3.76 -6.45
N ASP A 18 9.73 2.80 -6.03
CA ASP A 18 8.42 2.51 -6.63
C ASP A 18 7.28 3.29 -5.96
N ALA A 19 7.55 3.88 -4.81
CA ALA A 19 6.58 4.54 -3.95
C ALA A 19 5.61 5.50 -4.67
N LEU A 20 6.15 6.41 -5.47
CA LEU A 20 5.35 7.41 -6.17
C LEU A 20 4.45 6.75 -7.21
N ALA A 21 5.00 5.82 -7.98
CA ALA A 21 4.26 5.08 -8.99
C ALA A 21 3.14 4.23 -8.36
N VAL A 22 3.42 3.52 -7.27
CA VAL A 22 2.42 2.74 -6.53
C VAL A 22 1.31 3.63 -5.99
N SER A 23 1.65 4.77 -5.36
CA SER A 23 0.65 5.69 -4.82
C SER A 23 -0.29 6.24 -5.89
N GLY A 24 0.24 6.68 -7.03
CA GLY A 24 -0.57 7.19 -8.15
C GLY A 24 -1.41 6.09 -8.81
N ALA A 25 -0.86 4.88 -8.96
CA ALA A 25 -1.59 3.75 -9.53
C ALA A 25 -2.76 3.28 -8.63
N VAL A 26 -2.57 3.33 -7.31
CA VAL A 26 -3.64 3.07 -6.34
C VAL A 26 -4.71 4.15 -6.42
N GLU A 27 -4.32 5.43 -6.42
CA GLU A 27 -5.26 6.56 -6.53
C GLU A 27 -6.10 6.45 -7.81
N ASP A 28 -5.46 6.25 -8.96
CA ASP A 28 -6.14 6.08 -10.24
C ASP A 28 -7.13 4.91 -10.22
N ALA A 29 -6.73 3.76 -9.66
CA ALA A 29 -7.60 2.60 -9.56
C ALA A 29 -8.83 2.84 -8.70
N MET A 30 -8.66 3.52 -7.55
CA MET A 30 -9.75 3.87 -6.65
C MET A 30 -10.72 4.88 -7.30
N VAL A 31 -10.19 5.93 -7.94
CA VAL A 31 -11.00 6.97 -8.60
C VAL A 31 -11.77 6.41 -9.79
N ASN A 32 -11.10 5.64 -10.65
CA ASN A 32 -11.68 5.12 -11.88
C ASN A 32 -12.42 3.79 -11.68
N ARG A 33 -12.41 3.25 -10.46
CA ARG A 33 -13.04 1.96 -10.10
C ARG A 33 -12.51 0.80 -10.96
N THR A 34 -11.21 0.80 -11.24
CA THR A 34 -10.54 -0.21 -12.05
C THR A 34 -9.73 -1.17 -11.19
N THR A 35 -9.18 -2.23 -11.81
CA THR A 35 -8.23 -3.13 -11.15
C THR A 35 -6.81 -2.78 -11.58
N VAL A 36 -5.91 -2.71 -10.60
CA VAL A 36 -4.48 -2.45 -10.83
C VAL A 36 -3.62 -3.57 -10.27
N GLN A 37 -2.51 -3.84 -10.94
CA GLN A 37 -1.49 -4.78 -10.50
C GLN A 37 -0.35 -4.01 -9.82
N LEU A 38 -0.04 -4.38 -8.58
CA LEU A 38 1.01 -3.77 -7.77
C LEU A 38 2.09 -4.79 -7.47
N ARG A 39 3.36 -4.38 -7.58
CA ARG A 39 4.50 -5.17 -7.10
C ARG A 39 4.86 -4.66 -5.71
N LEU A 40 4.63 -5.50 -4.71
CA LEU A 40 4.80 -5.17 -3.29
C LEU A 40 5.70 -6.21 -2.63
N TYR A 41 5.94 -6.05 -1.34
CA TYR A 41 6.70 -7.00 -0.54
C TYR A 41 5.89 -7.44 0.68
N ASP A 42 5.96 -8.72 1.01
CA ASP A 42 5.36 -9.26 2.24
C ASP A 42 6.23 -8.96 3.49
N LYS A 43 5.79 -9.44 4.65
CA LYS A 43 6.49 -9.27 5.93
C LYS A 43 7.90 -9.89 5.97
N GLU A 44 8.18 -10.84 5.09
CA GLU A 44 9.50 -11.47 4.93
C GLU A 44 10.34 -10.77 3.85
N ARG A 45 9.87 -9.62 3.32
CA ARG A 45 10.47 -8.87 2.20
C ARG A 45 10.57 -9.69 0.91
N ARG A 46 9.67 -10.66 0.72
CA ARG A 46 9.57 -11.39 -0.54
C ARG A 46 8.69 -10.61 -1.51
N PRO A 47 9.07 -10.51 -2.80
CA PRO A 47 8.27 -9.81 -3.80
C PRO A 47 6.96 -10.57 -4.05
N VAL A 48 5.84 -9.84 -4.04
CA VAL A 48 4.49 -10.36 -4.28
C VAL A 48 3.77 -9.45 -5.27
N THR A 49 2.96 -10.05 -6.14
CA THR A 49 2.03 -9.33 -7.00
C THR A 49 0.67 -9.25 -6.31
N VAL A 50 0.18 -8.05 -6.05
CA VAL A 50 -1.16 -7.80 -5.48
C VAL A 50 -2.06 -7.16 -6.52
N TYR A 51 -3.25 -7.71 -6.70
CA TYR A 51 -4.29 -7.12 -7.54
C TYR A 51 -5.27 -6.36 -6.66
N LEU A 52 -5.29 -5.04 -6.80
CA LEU A 52 -6.22 -4.17 -6.09
C LEU A 52 -7.41 -3.86 -7.00
N ASN A 53 -8.62 -4.20 -6.56
CA ASN A 53 -9.85 -3.76 -7.20
C ASN A 53 -10.35 -2.48 -6.53
N GLY A 54 -10.16 -1.33 -7.17
CA GLY A 54 -10.56 -0.03 -6.63
C GLY A 54 -12.07 0.18 -6.53
N ALA A 55 -12.88 -0.67 -7.16
CA ALA A 55 -14.33 -0.66 -6.98
C ALA A 55 -14.80 -1.40 -5.72
N ALA A 56 -13.96 -2.28 -5.17
CA ALA A 56 -14.33 -3.19 -4.08
C ALA A 56 -13.58 -2.93 -2.77
N ALA A 57 -12.36 -2.40 -2.84
CA ALA A 57 -11.59 -2.04 -1.66
C ALA A 57 -12.30 -0.95 -0.86
N ALA A 58 -12.45 -1.15 0.44
CA ALA A 58 -13.13 -0.18 1.30
C ALA A 58 -12.24 1.05 1.53
N PHE A 59 -10.95 0.81 1.74
CA PHE A 59 -9.93 1.86 1.86
C PHE A 59 -8.55 1.30 1.56
N VAL A 60 -7.64 2.21 1.19
CA VAL A 60 -6.21 1.93 1.07
C VAL A 60 -5.46 3.05 1.78
N VAL A 61 -4.50 2.69 2.63
CA VAL A 61 -3.64 3.67 3.33
C VAL A 61 -2.23 3.54 2.79
N PHE A 62 -1.67 4.66 2.32
CA PHE A 62 -0.26 4.76 1.99
C PHE A 62 0.44 5.59 3.07
N ASP A 63 1.33 4.94 3.82
CA ASP A 63 2.15 5.58 4.85
C ASP A 63 3.59 5.72 4.34
N PRO A 64 4.00 6.93 3.93
CA PRO A 64 5.35 7.19 3.42
C PRO A 64 6.41 7.28 4.52
N HIS A 65 6.03 7.20 5.80
CA HIS A 65 6.93 7.41 6.95
C HIS A 65 7.12 6.17 7.82
N GLY A 66 6.41 5.08 7.56
CA GLY A 66 6.82 3.72 7.90
C GLY A 66 7.38 3.51 9.33
N GLU A 67 6.69 4.00 10.35
CA GLU A 67 6.78 3.53 11.74
C GLU A 67 5.68 4.20 12.60
N PRO A 68 5.05 3.50 13.56
CA PRO A 68 4.17 4.15 14.52
C PRO A 68 5.00 5.05 15.44
N ARG A 69 4.58 6.31 15.65
CA ARG A 69 4.88 6.95 16.94
C ARG A 69 4.33 6.01 18.03
N PRO A 70 5.10 5.68 19.08
CA PRO A 70 4.55 4.94 20.20
C PRO A 70 3.28 5.64 20.65
N SER A 71 2.18 4.90 20.71
CA SER A 71 0.95 5.36 21.34
C SER A 71 1.34 5.95 22.70
N GLN A 72 1.01 7.23 22.91
CA GLN A 72 1.00 7.77 24.27
C GLN A 72 -0.04 6.96 25.03
N MET A 73 0.42 5.94 25.75
CA MET A 73 -0.32 5.41 26.88
C MET A 73 -0.51 6.58 27.84
N SER A 74 -1.75 7.05 27.97
CA SER A 74 -2.25 7.81 29.11
C SER A 74 -3.30 6.96 29.80
#